data_AF-A0A2V9XNL2-F1
#
_entry.id   AF-A0A2V9XNL2-F1
#
_cell.length_a   1.000
_cell.length_b   1.000
_cell.length_c   1.000
_cell.angle_alpha   90.00
_cell.angle_beta   90.00
_cell.angle_gamma   90.00
#
_symmetry.space_group_name_H-M   'P 1'
#
loop_
_entity.id
_entity.type
_entity.pdbx_description
1 polymer ?
#
loop_
_entity_poly.entity_id
_entity_poly.type
_entity_poly.pdbx_seq_one_letter_code
_entity_poly.pdbx_strand_id
1 'polypeptide(L)'
;MFSLDLGLGPFVTFVVPSGKVGSVIQILGTDLTGATVVSFNGVPASSFKVVRGTLIKATLPAGATTGPVTVTTSNGTLTSNVNFTVLP
;
A
#
# COMPACT_ATOMS: atom_id res chain seq x y z
N MET A 1 -24.82 20.93 -11.70
CA MET A 1 -23.39 20.84 -12.07
C MET A 1 -23.03 19.37 -12.03
N PHE A 2 -22.76 18.75 -13.18
CA PHE A 2 -22.33 17.35 -13.23
C PHE A 2 -20.81 17.34 -13.08
N SER A 3 -20.32 16.97 -11.90
CA SER A 3 -18.91 16.62 -11.76
C SER A 3 -18.75 15.22 -12.32
N LEU A 4 -17.92 15.06 -13.36
CA LEU A 4 -17.42 13.75 -13.75
C LEU A 4 -16.31 13.39 -12.77
N ASP A 5 -16.68 12.98 -11.56
CA ASP A 5 -15.77 12.28 -10.67
C ASP A 5 -15.63 10.87 -11.23
N LEU A 6 -14.54 10.59 -11.95
CA LEU A 6 -14.24 9.24 -12.40
C LEU A 6 -13.95 8.29 -11.23
N GLY A 7 -14.03 8.75 -9.97
CA GLY A 7 -13.71 7.96 -8.79
C GLY A 7 -12.24 7.58 -8.71
N LEU A 8 -11.35 8.19 -9.50
CA LEU A 8 -9.91 8.05 -9.35
C LEU A 8 -9.45 8.87 -8.14
N GLY A 9 -9.89 8.44 -6.96
CA GLY A 9 -9.26 8.83 -5.70
C GLY A 9 -7.80 8.40 -5.68
N PRO A 10 -7.01 8.93 -4.73
CA PRO A 10 -5.63 8.53 -4.57
C PRO A 10 -5.56 7.01 -4.42
N PHE A 11 -4.78 6.36 -5.28
CA PHE A 11 -4.74 4.92 -5.40
C PHE A 11 -3.39 4.38 -4.93
N VAL A 12 -3.40 3.15 -4.45
CA VAL A 12 -2.19 2.36 -4.24
C VAL A 12 -2.29 1.05 -4.99
N THR A 13 -1.19 0.68 -5.64
CA THR A 13 -1.05 -0.55 -6.42
C THR A 13 0.32 -1.16 -6.17
N PHE A 14 0.57 -2.34 -6.71
CA PHE A 14 1.82 -3.07 -6.49
C PHE A 14 2.56 -3.28 -7.79
N VAL A 15 3.89 -3.24 -7.73
CA VAL A 15 4.72 -3.75 -8.83
C VAL A 15 4.53 -5.26 -8.96
N VAL A 16 4.48 -5.94 -7.83
CA VAL A 16 4.17 -7.37 -7.73
C VAL A 16 3.15 -7.53 -6.61
N PRO A 17 1.90 -7.95 -6.90
CA PRO A 17 0.85 -8.11 -5.89
C PRO A 17 1.01 -9.42 -5.09
N SER A 18 2.26 -9.90 -4.92
CA SER A 18 2.56 -11.10 -4.15
C SER A 18 3.96 -11.07 -3.57
N GLY A 19 4.17 -11.79 -2.47
CA GLY A 19 5.49 -11.91 -1.84
C GLY A 19 5.47 -12.75 -0.58
N LYS A 20 6.66 -13.14 -0.11
CA LYS A 20 6.85 -13.90 1.14
C LYS A 20 7.15 -12.95 2.30
N VAL A 21 6.89 -13.41 3.52
CA VAL A 21 7.27 -12.68 4.75
C VAL A 21 8.75 -12.28 4.68
N GLY A 22 9.07 -11.04 5.04
CA GLY A 22 10.42 -10.47 4.96
C GLY A 22 10.83 -9.96 3.57
N SER A 23 10.02 -10.17 2.53
CA SER A 23 10.28 -9.60 1.21
C SER A 23 9.99 -8.10 1.16
N VAL A 24 10.75 -7.38 0.36
CA VAL A 24 10.53 -5.95 0.10
C VAL A 24 9.50 -5.79 -1.02
N ILE A 25 8.34 -5.26 -0.67
CA ILE A 25 7.23 -4.99 -1.57
C ILE A 25 7.30 -3.53 -2.02
N GLN A 26 7.15 -3.32 -3.33
CA GLN A 26 7.09 -2.00 -3.92
C GLN A 26 5.63 -1.59 -4.11
N ILE A 27 5.21 -0.59 -3.35
CA ILE A 27 3.88 -0.01 -3.38
C ILE A 27 3.97 1.28 -4.18
N LEU A 28 3.25 1.32 -5.30
CA LEU A 28 3.09 2.47 -6.16
C LEU A 28 1.80 3.19 -5.80
N GLY A 29 1.76 4.51 -5.98
CA GLY A 29 0.55 5.28 -5.74
C GLY A 29 0.73 6.76 -6.00
N THR A 30 -0.17 7.57 -5.47
CA THR A 30 -0.12 9.04 -5.50
C THR A 30 -0.12 9.59 -4.08
N ASP A 31 0.53 10.74 -3.87
CA ASP A 31 0.58 11.46 -2.58
C ASP A 31 1.15 10.66 -1.39
N LEU A 32 2.13 9.79 -1.67
CA LEU A 32 2.77 8.92 -0.68
C LEU A 32 3.85 9.60 0.18
N THR A 33 4.16 10.88 -0.06
CA THR A 33 5.19 11.64 0.68
C THR A 33 4.97 11.69 2.18
N GLY A 34 3.70 11.72 2.60
CA GLY A 34 3.29 11.80 4.01
C GLY A 34 2.88 10.45 4.61
N ALA A 35 3.30 9.32 4.04
CA ALA A 35 2.92 8.01 4.55
C ALA A 35 3.50 7.75 5.95
N THR A 36 2.62 7.45 6.91
CA THR A 36 2.96 7.19 8.31
C THR A 36 2.75 5.73 8.69
N VAL A 37 1.83 5.03 8.03
CA VAL A 37 1.52 3.62 8.28
C VAL A 37 1.29 2.90 6.96
N VAL A 38 1.84 1.70 6.84
CA VAL A 38 1.51 0.74 5.79
C VAL A 38 1.06 -0.54 6.46
N SER A 39 -0.10 -1.06 6.10
CA SER A 39 -0.67 -2.28 6.71
C SER A 39 -1.11 -3.28 5.64
N PHE A 40 -0.74 -4.54 5.82
CA PHE A 40 -1.12 -5.67 4.99
C PHE A 40 -2.26 -6.43 5.66
N ASN A 41 -3.48 -6.28 5.14
CA ASN A 41 -4.71 -6.86 5.70
C ASN A 41 -4.87 -6.63 7.21
N GLY A 42 -4.60 -5.39 7.65
CA GLY A 42 -4.64 -5.00 9.06
C GLY A 42 -3.35 -5.25 9.86
N VAL A 43 -2.36 -5.93 9.29
CA VAL A 43 -1.06 -6.16 9.94
C VAL A 43 -0.04 -5.08 9.53
N PRO A 44 0.47 -4.26 10.45
CA PRO A 44 1.41 -3.20 10.11
C PRO A 44 2.72 -3.76 9.55
N ALA A 45 3.24 -3.15 8.49
CA ALA A 45 4.50 -3.51 7.86
C ALA A 45 5.65 -3.46 8.87
N SER A 46 6.57 -4.44 8.81
CA SER A 46 7.72 -4.47 9.74
C SER A 46 8.63 -3.25 9.59
N SER A 47 8.74 -2.76 8.37
CA SER A 47 9.40 -1.50 8.06
C SER A 47 8.87 -0.99 6.73
N PHE A 48 8.89 0.32 6.54
CA PHE A 48 8.67 0.89 5.22
C PHE A 48 9.53 2.14 5.04
N LYS A 49 9.81 2.45 3.79
CA LYS A 49 10.53 3.64 3.37
C LYS A 49 9.81 4.28 2.21
N VAL A 50 9.42 5.53 2.38
CA VAL A 50 8.97 6.37 1.27
C VAL A 50 10.19 6.68 0.40
N VAL A 51 10.24 6.11 -0.79
CA VAL A 51 11.31 6.37 -1.75
C VAL A 51 11.05 7.72 -2.42
N ARG A 52 9.80 7.93 -2.86
CA ARG A 52 9.28 9.17 -3.47
C ARG A 52 7.77 9.26 -3.23
N GLY A 53 7.16 10.41 -3.56
CA GLY A 53 5.71 10.62 -3.46
C GLY A 53 4.82 9.65 -4.25
N THR A 54 5.41 8.81 -5.09
CA THR A 54 4.70 7.77 -5.85
C THR A 54 5.21 6.36 -5.61
N LEU A 55 6.20 6.16 -4.72
CA LEU A 55 6.81 4.86 -4.45
C LEU A 55 7.19 4.70 -2.98
N ILE A 56 6.63 3.66 -2.36
CA ILE A 56 7.01 3.16 -1.04
C ILE A 56 7.61 1.77 -1.19
N LYS A 57 8.68 1.49 -0.43
CA LYS A 57 9.18 0.14 -0.21
C LYS A 57 8.77 -0.30 1.18
N ALA A 58 7.91 -1.30 1.29
CA ALA A 58 7.46 -1.85 2.56
C ALA A 58 7.91 -3.30 2.70
N THR A 59 8.39 -3.68 3.88
CA THR A 59 8.78 -5.05 4.19
C THR A 59 7.57 -5.79 4.73
N LEU A 60 7.26 -6.94 4.13
CA LEU A 60 6.12 -7.75 4.52
C LEU A 60 6.33 -8.31 5.94
N PRO A 61 5.41 -8.04 6.89
CA PRO A 61 5.57 -8.47 8.28
C PRO A 61 5.26 -9.95 8.49
N ALA A 62 5.79 -10.52 9.57
CA ALA A 62 5.37 -11.85 10.02
C ALA A 62 3.90 -11.81 10.45
N GLY A 63 3.12 -12.79 10.00
CA GLY A 63 1.68 -12.85 10.25
C GLY A 63 0.83 -12.03 9.27
N ALA A 64 1.42 -11.40 8.25
CA ALA A 64 0.65 -10.86 7.14
C ALA A 64 -0.21 -11.96 6.49
N THR A 65 -1.45 -11.63 6.16
CA THR A 65 -2.35 -12.52 5.42
C THR A 65 -2.72 -11.90 4.09
N THR A 66 -3.13 -12.73 3.13
CA THR A 66 -3.61 -12.26 1.83
C THR A 66 -4.82 -11.35 2.01
N GLY A 67 -4.77 -10.15 1.44
CA GLY A 67 -5.83 -9.17 1.60
C GLY A 67 -5.44 -7.76 1.14
N PRO A 68 -6.29 -6.75 1.40
CA PRO A 68 -6.03 -5.38 0.97
C PRO A 68 -4.84 -4.78 1.72
N VAL A 69 -4.08 -3.93 1.05
CA VAL A 69 -3.03 -3.11 1.70
C VAL A 69 -3.55 -1.70 1.85
N THR A 70 -3.36 -1.14 3.04
CA THR A 70 -3.70 0.24 3.33
C THR A 70 -2.43 1.04 3.60
N VAL A 71 -2.41 2.27 3.08
CA VAL A 71 -1.36 3.25 3.35
C VAL A 71 -2.01 4.47 3.97
N THR A 72 -1.71 4.75 5.22
CA THR A 72 -2.17 5.95 5.90
C THR A 72 -1.17 7.07 5.65
N THR A 73 -1.65 8.17 5.12
CA THR A 73 -0.91 9.42 4.93
C THR A 73 -1.55 10.53 5.76
N SER A 74 -0.86 11.66 5.92
CA SER A 74 -1.43 12.85 6.55
C SER A 74 -2.70 13.37 5.85
N ASN A 75 -2.88 13.07 4.56
CA ASN A 75 -4.03 13.50 3.77
C ASN A 75 -5.21 12.51 3.81
N GLY A 76 -4.99 11.29 4.33
CA GLY A 76 -6.00 10.24 4.38
C GLY A 76 -5.41 8.84 4.19
N THR A 77 -6.30 7.85 4.21
CA THR A 77 -5.96 6.43 4.03
C THR A 77 -6.23 6.00 2.60
N LEU A 78 -5.21 5.44 1.96
CA LEU A 78 -5.28 4.85 0.62
C LEU A 78 -5.41 3.35 0.75
N THR A 79 -6.29 2.74 -0.03
CA THR A 79 -6.50 1.28 -0.04
C THR A 79 -6.17 0.73 -1.41
N SER A 80 -5.53 -0.44 -1.44
CA SER A 80 -5.16 -1.08 -2.70
C SER A 80 -6.38 -1.57 -3.46
N ASN A 81 -6.38 -1.36 -4.78
CA ASN A 81 -7.45 -1.80 -5.65
C ASN A 81 -7.44 -3.33 -5.90
N VAL A 82 -6.32 -3.98 -5.59
CA VAL A 82 -6.15 -5.43 -5.63
C VAL A 82 -5.67 -5.93 -4.27
N ASN A 83 -5.95 -7.19 -3.96
CA ASN A 83 -5.41 -7.84 -2.77
C ASN A 83 -3.94 -8.19 -2.98
N PHE A 84 -3.13 -8.01 -1.95
CA PHE A 84 -1.77 -8.52 -1.92
C PHE A 84 -1.79 -9.99 -1.48
N THR A 85 -1.18 -10.87 -2.26
CA THR A 85 -1.09 -12.30 -1.96
C THR A 85 0.15 -12.62 -1.15
N VAL A 86 -0.05 -13.09 0.09
CA VAL A 86 1.04 -13.61 0.91
C VAL A 86 1.32 -15.04 0.49
N LEU A 87 2.54 -15.26 -0.01
CA LEU A 87 3.02 -16.59 -0.38
C LEU A 87 3.46 -17.35 0.88
N PRO A 88 3.18 -18.66 0.95
CA PRO A 88 3.66 -19.51 2.03
C PRO A 88 5.19 -19.66 2.05
#